data_AF-A0A924IC09-F1
#
_entry.id   AF-A0A924IC09-F1
#
_cell.length_a   1.000
_cell.length_b   1.000
_cell.length_c   1.000
_cell.angle_alpha   90.00
_cell.angle_beta   90.00
_cell.angle_gamma   90.00
#
_symmetry.space_group_name_H-M   'P 1'
#
loop_
_entity.id
_entity.type
_entity.pdbx_description
1 polymer ?
#
loop_
_entity_poly.entity_id
_entity_poly.type
_entity_poly.pdbx_seq_one_letter_code
_entity_poly.pdbx_strand_id
1 'polypeptide(L)'
;MMKFSRLMLGASLACAVTIQTNRAKSDTPDSVPRIPARGVAVSTGDKIILEAGIAALGKKIEALKIELKSKPDLLELLPDVQIYYNAARYALTYDEFFNVREIETAKKLLEQGQERATDLRQGKTPWTTQTGTVARGYLSEIDGSVQPYGIIVPATYGGKSDTKPRRLDFWFHGRGEQLSELNFINERQHSMGEFAPSDTFVLHPYGRYCNANRFAGEIDGFEAMQHLRKHYPVDPDRIAVRGFSMGGAACWTFATHYAGMWAAANPGAGFSETAGFLRIGENDNPPTWYERKLWHLYDSTDYALNLYNLPTISYSGEVDGQRQAAVEMAKSMTSEGLELTQVIGAKAGHWYEQNAKKDVAARVDALVAQGNDRAPKSVKLTTWTLKYNEMKWLTIDAMSKEWERARVDADLQPDHTLLVKTQNVVALTINPPTTPDWKGLRKVALDGQILTVKPGTIHLRKTAEKWSVVRTNSENKLAKRHNLQGPIDDAFMS
;
A
#
# COMPACT_ATOMS: atom_id res chain seq x y z
N MET A 1 -1.03 -50.97 -19.86
CA MET A 1 -2.26 -50.77 -19.08
C MET A 1 -2.05 -49.60 -18.13
N MET A 2 -2.89 -48.58 -18.26
CA MET A 2 -3.17 -47.42 -17.38
C MET A 2 -1.97 -46.60 -16.82
N LYS A 3 -1.61 -45.55 -17.56
CA LYS A 3 -1.03 -44.31 -17.01
C LYS A 3 -2.19 -43.42 -16.53
N PHE A 4 -2.21 -43.07 -15.25
CA PHE A 4 -3.11 -42.06 -14.69
C PHE A 4 -2.54 -40.66 -14.99
N SER A 5 -3.11 -39.97 -15.98
CA SER A 5 -2.97 -38.52 -16.13
C SER A 5 -3.80 -37.82 -15.05
N ARG A 6 -3.15 -37.10 -14.14
CA ARG A 6 -3.82 -36.11 -13.28
C ARG A 6 -4.14 -34.88 -14.13
N LEU A 7 -5.39 -34.80 -14.57
CA LEU A 7 -5.99 -33.57 -15.09
C LEU A 7 -6.08 -32.57 -13.91
N MET A 8 -5.15 -31.61 -13.84
CA MET A 8 -5.37 -30.40 -13.05
C MET A 8 -6.40 -29.56 -13.80
N LEU A 9 -7.67 -29.63 -13.36
CA LEU A 9 -8.67 -28.65 -13.72
C LEU A 9 -8.29 -27.33 -13.03
N GLY A 10 -7.51 -26.49 -13.72
CA GLY A 10 -7.39 -25.09 -13.37
C GLY A 10 -8.77 -24.45 -13.57
N ALA A 11 -9.40 -24.02 -12.47
CA ALA A 11 -10.58 -23.18 -12.55
C ALA A 11 -10.16 -21.81 -13.07
N SER A 12 -10.19 -21.66 -14.39
CA SER A 12 -10.02 -20.39 -15.08
C SER A 12 -11.24 -19.50 -14.81
N LEU A 13 -11.26 -18.79 -13.69
CA LEU A 13 -12.15 -17.65 -13.54
C LEU A 13 -11.55 -16.49 -14.33
N ALA A 14 -11.72 -16.53 -15.65
CA ALA A 14 -11.62 -15.33 -16.47
C ALA A 14 -12.81 -14.44 -16.11
N CYS A 15 -12.69 -13.66 -15.02
CA CYS A 15 -13.52 -12.47 -14.86
C CYS A 15 -13.10 -11.49 -15.95
N ALA A 16 -13.68 -11.66 -17.14
CA ALA A 16 -13.78 -10.58 -18.10
C ALA A 16 -14.52 -9.47 -17.36
N VAL A 17 -13.77 -8.45 -16.96
CA VAL A 17 -14.32 -7.20 -16.47
C VAL A 17 -14.98 -6.54 -17.67
N THR A 18 -16.24 -6.89 -17.93
CA THR A 18 -17.15 -5.93 -18.55
C THR A 18 -17.42 -4.88 -17.49
N ILE A 19 -16.58 -3.84 -17.44
CA ILE A 19 -17.08 -2.53 -17.04
C ILE A 19 -18.10 -2.20 -18.11
N GLN A 20 -19.37 -2.52 -17.86
CA GLN A 20 -20.47 -1.97 -18.64
C GLN A 20 -20.46 -0.47 -18.38
N THR A 21 -19.85 0.30 -19.27
CA THR A 21 -19.99 1.76 -19.33
C THR A 21 -21.37 2.18 -19.85
N ASN A 22 -22.42 1.39 -19.59
CA ASN A 22 -23.80 1.79 -19.85
C ASN A 22 -24.28 2.63 -18.66
N ARG A 23 -23.83 3.89 -18.59
CA ARG A 23 -24.44 4.94 -17.77
C ARG A 23 -25.79 5.39 -18.35
N ALA A 24 -26.59 4.42 -18.83
CA ALA A 24 -27.84 4.59 -19.57
C ALA A 24 -28.99 3.75 -18.99
N LYS A 25 -28.93 3.39 -17.71
CA LYS A 25 -30.12 3.05 -16.91
C LYS A 25 -30.17 4.04 -15.76
N SER A 26 -31.36 4.55 -15.48
CA SER A 26 -31.61 5.50 -14.39
C SER A 26 -30.93 5.03 -13.11
N ASP A 27 -29.88 5.73 -12.68
CA ASP A 27 -29.20 5.51 -11.40
C ASP A 27 -30.14 5.95 -10.26
N THR A 28 -31.23 5.22 -10.03
CA THR A 28 -31.90 5.27 -8.74
C THR A 28 -31.06 4.47 -7.75
N PRO A 29 -30.90 4.91 -6.49
CA PRO A 29 -30.14 4.17 -5.48
C PRO A 29 -30.53 2.69 -5.36
N ASP A 30 -31.80 2.36 -5.64
CA ASP A 30 -32.35 1.00 -5.61
C ASP A 30 -31.92 0.10 -6.80
N SER A 31 -31.35 0.68 -7.85
CA SER A 31 -30.91 -0.05 -9.05
C SER A 31 -29.44 -0.49 -9.02
N VAL A 32 -28.66 -0.03 -8.03
CA VAL A 32 -27.25 -0.41 -7.87
C VAL A 32 -27.18 -1.73 -7.10
N PRO A 33 -26.67 -2.81 -7.71
CA PRO A 33 -26.57 -4.10 -7.04
C PRO A 33 -25.59 -4.02 -5.85
N ARG A 34 -25.94 -4.66 -4.73
CA ARG A 34 -25.04 -4.79 -3.57
C ARG A 34 -23.76 -5.53 -3.99
N ILE A 35 -22.60 -4.98 -3.66
CA ILE A 35 -21.29 -5.60 -3.85
C ILE A 35 -20.59 -5.64 -2.49
N PRO A 36 -20.22 -6.84 -1.97
CA PRO A 36 -20.58 -8.16 -2.49
C PRO A 36 -22.07 -8.43 -2.48
N ALA A 37 -22.51 -9.36 -3.33
CA ALA A 37 -23.84 -9.97 -3.22
C ALA A 37 -24.00 -10.64 -1.84
N ARG A 38 -25.24 -10.84 -1.39
CA ARG A 38 -25.50 -11.57 -0.13
C ARG A 38 -24.87 -12.97 -0.18
N GLY A 39 -24.32 -13.39 0.96
CA GLY A 39 -23.78 -14.71 1.15
C GLY A 39 -24.84 -15.83 1.11
N VAL A 40 -24.35 -17.06 1.21
CA VAL A 40 -25.15 -18.28 1.31
C VAL A 40 -25.92 -18.32 2.63
N ALA A 41 -27.07 -18.99 2.63
CA ALA A 41 -27.85 -19.15 3.85
C ALA A 41 -27.08 -20.02 4.87
N VAL A 42 -27.04 -19.56 6.12
CA VAL A 42 -26.49 -20.32 7.24
C VAL A 42 -27.62 -21.15 7.86
N SER A 43 -27.40 -22.46 8.05
CA SER A 43 -28.41 -23.31 8.68
C SER A 43 -28.69 -22.88 10.12
N THR A 44 -29.88 -23.16 10.65
CA THR A 44 -30.21 -22.84 12.05
C THR A 44 -29.23 -23.49 13.03
N GLY A 45 -28.81 -24.72 12.76
CA GLY A 45 -27.83 -25.43 13.59
C GLY A 45 -26.46 -24.76 13.56
N ASP A 46 -25.96 -24.40 12.37
CA ASP A 46 -24.68 -23.71 12.24
C ASP A 46 -24.71 -22.32 12.88
N LYS A 47 -25.82 -21.60 12.73
CA LYS A 47 -26.01 -20.28 13.34
C LYS A 47 -25.91 -20.36 14.86
N ILE A 48 -26.58 -21.33 15.50
CA ILE A 48 -26.49 -21.54 16.96
C ILE A 48 -25.05 -21.81 17.39
N ILE A 49 -24.32 -22.67 16.65
CA ILE A 49 -22.93 -23.00 16.95
C ILE A 49 -22.02 -21.76 16.84
N LEU A 50 -22.16 -21.01 15.74
CA LEU A 50 -21.36 -19.80 15.50
C LEU A 50 -21.65 -18.73 16.55
N GLU A 51 -22.92 -18.45 16.85
CA GLU A 51 -23.32 -17.48 17.88
C GLU A 51 -22.74 -17.84 19.25
N ALA A 52 -22.80 -19.12 19.63
CA ALA A 52 -22.22 -19.59 20.87
C ALA A 52 -20.69 -19.43 20.90
N GLY A 53 -19.99 -19.77 19.81
CA GLY A 53 -18.54 -19.63 19.69
C GLY A 53 -18.08 -18.17 19.71
N ILE A 54 -18.78 -17.29 18.99
CA ILE A 54 -18.56 -15.83 18.98
C ILE A 54 -18.75 -15.28 20.40
N ALA A 55 -19.86 -15.61 21.07
CA ALA A 55 -20.14 -15.14 22.43
C ALA A 55 -19.08 -15.63 23.43
N ALA A 56 -18.63 -16.89 23.32
CA ALA A 56 -17.60 -17.45 24.18
C ALA A 56 -16.24 -16.74 23.98
N LEU A 57 -15.84 -16.48 22.74
CA LEU A 57 -14.56 -15.81 22.44
C LEU A 57 -14.61 -14.34 22.85
N GLY A 58 -15.72 -13.65 22.59
CA GLY A 58 -15.94 -12.27 23.02
C GLY A 58 -15.79 -12.11 24.53
N LYS A 59 -16.39 -13.00 25.34
CA LYS A 59 -16.21 -13.00 26.80
C LYS A 59 -14.75 -13.14 27.23
N LYS A 60 -13.97 -14.00 26.56
CA LYS A 60 -12.55 -14.16 26.85
C LYS A 60 -11.74 -12.92 26.47
N ILE A 61 -12.04 -12.28 25.34
CA ILE A 61 -11.38 -11.05 24.90
C ILE A 61 -11.60 -9.94 25.93
N GLU A 62 -12.84 -9.74 26.42
CA GLU A 62 -13.11 -8.72 27.44
C GLU A 62 -12.40 -9.02 28.77
N ALA A 63 -12.36 -10.30 29.19
CA ALA A 63 -11.59 -10.70 30.36
C ALA A 63 -10.09 -10.41 30.20
N LEU A 64 -9.50 -10.72 29.04
CA LEU A 64 -8.08 -10.48 28.74
C LEU A 64 -7.72 -8.99 28.79
N LYS A 65 -8.60 -8.09 28.32
CA LYS A 65 -8.38 -6.63 28.43
C LYS A 65 -8.16 -6.18 29.88
N ILE A 66 -8.90 -6.78 30.81
CA ILE A 66 -8.81 -6.47 32.25
C ILE A 66 -7.61 -7.17 32.88
N GLU A 67 -7.47 -8.48 32.64
CA GLU A 67 -6.41 -9.33 33.21
C GLU A 67 -5.00 -8.87 32.80
N LEU A 68 -4.84 -8.36 31.57
CA LEU A 68 -3.56 -7.93 31.01
C LEU A 68 -3.29 -6.43 31.16
N LYS A 69 -4.14 -5.67 31.85
CA LYS A 69 -3.98 -4.21 32.01
C LYS A 69 -2.61 -3.80 32.58
N SER A 70 -2.01 -4.63 33.43
CA SER A 70 -0.67 -4.42 34.01
C SER A 70 0.47 -5.05 33.19
N LYS A 71 0.19 -5.64 32.03
CA LYS A 71 1.14 -6.33 31.14
C LYS A 71 1.03 -5.77 29.71
N PRO A 72 1.50 -4.54 29.47
CA PRO A 72 1.29 -3.84 28.20
C PRO A 72 1.80 -4.63 26.98
N ASP A 73 2.95 -5.30 27.08
CA ASP A 73 3.53 -6.10 25.99
C ASP A 73 2.63 -7.29 25.58
N LEU A 74 1.86 -7.86 26.51
CA LEU A 74 0.89 -8.92 26.19
C LEU A 74 -0.44 -8.33 25.73
N LEU A 75 -0.88 -7.23 26.35
CA LEU A 75 -2.12 -6.57 25.95
C LEU A 75 -2.05 -6.06 24.51
N GLU A 76 -0.88 -5.60 24.06
CA GLU A 76 -0.62 -5.22 22.68
C GLU A 76 -0.88 -6.35 21.68
N LEU A 77 -0.77 -7.63 22.08
CA LEU A 77 -1.02 -8.78 21.22
C LEU A 77 -2.48 -9.25 21.26
N LEU A 78 -3.36 -8.56 21.98
CA LEU A 78 -4.79 -8.88 21.98
C LEU A 78 -5.45 -8.80 20.59
N PRO A 79 -5.09 -7.86 19.68
CA PRO A 79 -5.57 -7.84 18.31
C PRO A 79 -5.31 -9.16 17.55
N ASP A 80 -4.22 -9.89 17.84
CA ASP A 80 -3.94 -11.20 17.24
C ASP A 80 -4.98 -12.29 17.62
N VAL A 81 -5.79 -12.05 18.65
CA VAL A 81 -6.96 -12.87 19.03
C VAL A 81 -8.25 -12.30 18.41
N GLN A 82 -8.41 -10.97 18.44
CA GLN A 82 -9.63 -10.29 18.03
C GLN A 82 -9.94 -10.47 16.53
N ILE A 83 -8.92 -10.62 15.68
CA ILE A 83 -9.13 -10.87 14.23
C ILE A 83 -9.98 -12.13 13.98
N TYR A 84 -9.83 -13.19 14.78
CA TYR A 84 -10.60 -14.43 14.61
C TYR A 84 -12.06 -14.25 15.03
N TYR A 85 -12.28 -13.50 16.11
CA TYR A 85 -13.61 -13.12 16.57
C TYR A 85 -14.33 -12.24 15.52
N ASN A 86 -13.64 -11.22 15.01
CA ASN A 86 -14.18 -10.30 14.01
C ASN A 86 -14.51 -11.02 12.70
N ALA A 87 -13.59 -11.84 12.18
CA ALA A 87 -13.83 -12.63 10.97
C ALA A 87 -15.12 -13.47 11.02
N ALA A 88 -15.34 -14.23 12.10
CA ALA A 88 -16.56 -15.04 12.23
C ALA A 88 -17.80 -14.18 12.50
N ARG A 89 -17.68 -13.13 13.33
CA ARG A 89 -18.79 -12.26 13.67
C ARG A 89 -19.27 -11.45 12.46
N TYR A 90 -18.36 -10.83 11.71
CA TYR A 90 -18.71 -10.04 10.52
C TYR A 90 -19.36 -10.93 9.46
N ALA A 91 -18.78 -12.10 9.19
CA ALA A 91 -19.37 -13.06 8.26
C ALA A 91 -20.82 -13.44 8.60
N LEU A 92 -21.11 -13.68 9.88
CA LEU A 92 -22.46 -13.99 10.34
C LEU A 92 -23.38 -12.77 10.39
N THR A 93 -22.88 -11.62 10.83
CA THR A 93 -23.70 -10.41 11.05
C THR A 93 -24.13 -9.76 9.73
N TYR A 94 -23.25 -9.78 8.73
CA TYR A 94 -23.42 -9.03 7.48
C TYR A 94 -23.74 -9.91 6.26
N ASP A 95 -24.03 -11.19 6.47
CA ASP A 95 -24.24 -12.19 5.42
C ASP A 95 -23.04 -12.32 4.46
N GLU A 96 -21.82 -12.46 4.99
CA GLU A 96 -20.56 -12.50 4.20
C GLU A 96 -19.93 -13.91 4.12
N PHE A 97 -20.74 -14.94 4.33
CA PHE A 97 -20.38 -16.30 3.93
C PHE A 97 -20.68 -16.48 2.43
N PHE A 98 -19.69 -16.32 1.56
CA PHE A 98 -19.89 -16.42 0.11
C PHE A 98 -19.76 -17.85 -0.41
N ASN A 99 -19.29 -18.78 0.42
CA ASN A 99 -19.25 -20.21 0.13
C ASN A 99 -19.69 -21.01 1.36
N VAL A 100 -20.47 -22.09 1.17
CA VAL A 100 -20.91 -22.97 2.27
C VAL A 100 -19.76 -23.52 3.11
N ARG A 101 -18.56 -23.71 2.52
CA ARG A 101 -17.36 -24.16 3.24
C ARG A 101 -16.83 -23.12 4.22
N GLU A 102 -17.13 -21.84 4.02
CA GLU A 102 -16.68 -20.78 4.92
C GLU A 102 -17.36 -20.83 6.29
N ILE A 103 -18.52 -21.48 6.40
CA ILE A 103 -19.18 -21.75 7.69
C ILE A 103 -18.27 -22.61 8.58
N GLU A 104 -17.71 -23.68 8.01
CA GLU A 104 -16.71 -24.52 8.72
C GLU A 104 -15.39 -23.78 8.96
N THR A 105 -14.98 -22.93 8.02
CA THR A 105 -13.83 -22.03 8.23
C THR A 105 -14.03 -21.14 9.45
N ALA A 106 -15.21 -20.52 9.61
CA ALA A 106 -15.49 -19.66 10.76
C ALA A 106 -15.47 -20.44 12.08
N LYS A 107 -15.99 -21.67 12.12
CA LYS A 107 -15.89 -22.53 13.31
C LYS A 107 -14.42 -22.81 13.68
N LYS A 108 -13.58 -23.14 12.70
CA LYS A 108 -12.14 -23.36 12.91
C LYS A 108 -11.40 -22.10 13.33
N LEU A 109 -11.73 -20.95 12.76
CA LEU A 109 -11.14 -19.67 13.17
C LEU A 109 -11.53 -19.31 14.61
N LEU A 110 -12.78 -19.55 15.02
CA LEU A 110 -13.19 -19.37 16.41
C LEU A 110 -12.41 -20.28 17.36
N GLU A 111 -12.20 -21.55 17.00
CA GLU A 111 -11.35 -22.47 17.77
C GLU A 111 -9.91 -21.94 17.90
N GLN A 112 -9.28 -21.52 16.81
CA GLN A 112 -7.94 -20.91 16.85
C GLN A 112 -7.91 -19.63 17.71
N GLY A 113 -8.96 -18.80 17.64
CA GLY A 113 -9.11 -17.63 18.50
C GLY A 113 -9.17 -18.01 19.98
N GLN A 114 -9.87 -19.10 20.33
CA GLN A 114 -9.93 -19.64 21.69
C GLN A 114 -8.57 -20.14 22.18
N GLU A 115 -7.80 -20.80 21.31
CA GLU A 115 -6.44 -21.26 21.58
C GLU A 115 -5.51 -20.07 21.84
N ARG A 116 -5.46 -19.10 20.91
CA ARG A 116 -4.63 -17.89 21.09
C ARG A 116 -5.02 -17.10 22.33
N ALA A 117 -6.31 -16.97 22.64
CA ALA A 117 -6.77 -16.32 23.87
C ALA A 117 -6.26 -17.05 25.13
N THR A 118 -6.21 -18.38 25.08
CA THR A 118 -5.74 -19.21 26.20
C THR A 118 -4.22 -19.08 26.37
N ASP A 119 -3.47 -19.15 25.26
CA ASP A 119 -2.04 -18.93 25.25
C ASP A 119 -1.68 -17.53 25.76
N LEU A 120 -2.38 -16.49 25.27
CA LEU A 120 -2.13 -15.10 25.67
C LEU A 120 -2.33 -14.90 27.18
N ARG A 121 -3.39 -15.49 27.76
CA ARG A 121 -3.63 -15.49 29.21
C ARG A 121 -2.46 -16.10 29.98
N GLN A 122 -1.85 -17.16 29.44
CA GLN A 122 -0.70 -17.85 30.02
C GLN A 122 0.64 -17.15 29.73
N GLY A 123 0.65 -16.01 29.02
CA GLY A 123 1.86 -15.32 28.59
C GLY A 123 2.61 -16.01 27.44
N LYS A 124 1.98 -16.99 26.78
CA LYS A 124 2.51 -17.70 25.61
C LYS A 124 2.05 -17.00 24.35
N THR A 125 2.96 -16.87 23.38
CA THR A 125 2.73 -16.12 22.13
C THR A 125 3.38 -16.85 20.93
N PRO A 126 3.08 -18.14 20.71
CA PRO A 126 3.81 -18.96 19.72
C PRO A 126 3.72 -18.43 18.29
N TRP A 127 2.63 -17.76 17.93
CA TRP A 127 2.45 -17.14 16.61
C TRP A 127 3.44 -15.99 16.33
N THR A 128 4.04 -15.39 17.37
CA THR A 128 5.04 -14.31 17.20
C THR A 128 6.40 -14.83 16.73
N THR A 129 6.66 -16.12 16.90
CA THR A 129 7.91 -16.79 16.48
C THR A 129 7.69 -17.82 15.38
N GLN A 130 6.44 -18.02 14.96
CA GLN A 130 6.09 -18.96 13.89
C GLN A 130 6.72 -18.50 12.57
N THR A 131 7.36 -19.43 11.87
CA THR A 131 7.82 -19.24 10.49
C THR A 131 6.76 -19.71 9.48
N GLY A 132 6.86 -19.26 8.23
CA GLY A 132 5.86 -19.52 7.19
C GLY A 132 4.71 -18.53 7.24
N THR A 133 3.51 -19.00 6.92
CA THR A 133 2.27 -18.21 6.82
C THR A 133 1.67 -17.92 8.20
N VAL A 134 1.56 -16.65 8.55
CA VAL A 134 0.99 -16.21 9.83
C VAL A 134 -0.03 -15.09 9.60
N ALA A 135 -1.22 -15.23 10.19
CA ALA A 135 -2.17 -14.12 10.32
C ALA A 135 -1.92 -13.38 11.64
N ARG A 136 -1.81 -12.06 11.54
CA ARG A 136 -1.59 -11.13 12.65
C ARG A 136 -2.66 -10.05 12.64
N GLY A 137 -2.88 -9.40 13.78
CA GLY A 137 -3.82 -8.31 13.93
C GLY A 137 -3.17 -7.10 14.59
N TYR A 138 -3.72 -5.91 14.34
CA TYR A 138 -3.33 -4.67 15.00
C TYR A 138 -4.56 -3.78 15.20
N LEU A 139 -4.44 -2.79 16.08
CA LEU A 139 -5.48 -1.77 16.30
C LEU A 139 -5.19 -0.57 15.38
N SER A 140 -6.12 -0.24 14.50
CA SER A 140 -6.00 0.91 13.60
C SER A 140 -6.29 2.21 14.33
N GLU A 141 -5.47 3.23 14.08
CA GLU A 141 -5.61 4.56 14.67
C GLU A 141 -6.74 5.36 13.98
N ILE A 142 -7.11 5.00 12.75
CA ILE A 142 -8.16 5.67 11.97
C ILE A 142 -9.52 5.64 12.70
N ASP A 143 -9.94 4.45 13.13
CA ASP A 143 -11.30 4.21 13.64
C ASP A 143 -11.35 3.30 14.87
N GLY A 144 -10.20 2.92 15.43
CA GLY A 144 -10.12 2.01 16.58
C GLY A 144 -10.56 0.57 16.28
N SER A 145 -10.74 0.22 15.01
CA SER A 145 -11.04 -1.16 14.61
C SER A 145 -9.77 -2.03 14.63
N VAL A 146 -9.95 -3.33 14.83
CA VAL A 146 -8.86 -4.30 14.69
C VAL A 146 -8.83 -4.80 13.25
N GLN A 147 -7.68 -4.66 12.60
CA GLN A 147 -7.45 -5.05 11.21
C GLN A 147 -6.50 -6.26 11.12
N PRO A 148 -6.75 -7.23 10.23
CA PRO A 148 -5.84 -8.33 9.99
C PRO A 148 -4.78 -8.00 8.92
N TYR A 149 -3.62 -8.62 9.02
CA TYR A 149 -2.68 -8.75 7.90
C TYR A 149 -2.08 -10.16 7.87
N GLY A 150 -1.69 -10.60 6.68
CA GLY A 150 -0.90 -11.80 6.49
C GLY A 150 0.60 -11.46 6.47
N ILE A 151 1.42 -12.30 7.06
CA ILE A 151 2.88 -12.23 6.94
C ILE A 151 3.45 -13.60 6.57
N ILE A 152 4.40 -13.60 5.66
CA ILE A 152 5.31 -14.73 5.44
C ILE A 152 6.57 -14.43 6.24
N VAL A 153 6.82 -15.25 7.27
CA VAL A 153 8.03 -15.19 8.08
C VAL A 153 9.05 -16.17 7.50
N PRO A 154 10.26 -15.73 7.13
CA PRO A 154 11.21 -16.62 6.47
C PRO A 154 11.68 -17.74 7.42
N ALA A 155 11.95 -18.92 6.88
CA ALA A 155 12.43 -20.07 7.65
C ALA A 155 13.75 -19.80 8.39
N THR A 156 14.50 -18.80 7.94
CA THR A 156 15.76 -18.32 8.53
C THR A 156 15.56 -17.39 9.74
N TYR A 157 14.32 -17.05 10.11
CA TYR A 157 14.04 -16.24 11.29
C TYR A 157 14.20 -17.06 12.57
N GLY A 158 15.13 -16.65 13.44
CA GLY A 158 15.47 -17.34 14.69
C GLY A 158 14.56 -17.04 15.88
N GLY A 159 13.40 -16.42 15.66
CA GLY A 159 12.48 -16.02 16.73
C GLY A 159 12.86 -14.71 17.42
N LYS A 160 12.37 -14.49 18.65
CA LYS A 160 12.39 -13.18 19.32
C LYS A 160 13.77 -12.56 19.51
N SER A 161 14.82 -13.37 19.66
CA SER A 161 16.19 -12.90 19.84
C SER A 161 16.90 -12.57 18.52
N ASP A 162 16.28 -12.87 17.38
CA ASP A 162 16.83 -12.57 16.08
C ASP A 162 16.68 -11.08 15.77
N THR A 163 17.82 -10.39 15.74
CA THR A 163 17.91 -8.96 15.45
C THR A 163 18.42 -8.67 14.05
N LYS A 164 18.71 -9.69 13.23
CA LYS A 164 19.26 -9.52 11.88
C LYS A 164 18.25 -8.79 11.01
N PRO A 165 18.55 -7.56 10.53
CA PRO A 165 17.67 -6.84 9.62
C PRO A 165 17.49 -7.62 8.32
N ARG A 166 16.24 -7.75 7.86
CA ARG A 166 15.87 -8.48 6.64
C ARG A 166 15.00 -7.64 5.73
N ARG A 167 14.99 -8.04 4.47
CA ARG A 167 14.11 -7.49 3.44
C ARG A 167 12.64 -7.64 3.82
N LEU A 168 11.84 -6.66 3.44
CA LEU A 168 10.37 -6.70 3.46
C LEU A 168 9.81 -6.48 2.05
N ASP A 169 8.96 -7.38 1.58
CA ASP A 169 8.15 -7.18 0.38
C ASP A 169 6.70 -6.92 0.78
N PHE A 170 6.12 -5.81 0.32
CA PHE A 170 4.67 -5.70 0.24
C PHE A 170 4.17 -6.50 -0.94
N TRP A 171 3.09 -7.24 -0.74
CA TRP A 171 2.33 -7.87 -1.80
C TRP A 171 0.84 -7.58 -1.66
N PHE A 172 0.37 -6.59 -2.41
CA PHE A 172 -1.03 -6.21 -2.47
C PHE A 172 -1.85 -7.21 -3.31
N HIS A 173 -3.01 -7.60 -2.79
CA HIS A 173 -3.88 -8.59 -3.43
C HIS A 173 -4.67 -7.99 -4.62
N GLY A 174 -5.11 -8.87 -5.53
CA GLY A 174 -6.03 -8.50 -6.60
C GLY A 174 -7.45 -8.24 -6.10
N ARG A 175 -8.34 -7.76 -6.98
CA ARG A 175 -9.74 -7.56 -6.62
C ARG A 175 -10.41 -8.91 -6.34
N GLY A 176 -11.00 -9.04 -5.17
CA GLY A 176 -11.89 -10.14 -4.81
C GLY A 176 -13.20 -9.57 -4.29
N GLU A 177 -14.25 -9.56 -5.11
CA GLU A 177 -15.54 -8.99 -4.67
C GLU A 177 -16.14 -9.72 -3.47
N GLN A 178 -15.75 -10.97 -3.26
CA GLN A 178 -16.14 -11.78 -2.11
C GLN A 178 -15.09 -11.78 -0.99
N LEU A 179 -14.07 -10.91 -1.05
CA LEU A 179 -13.07 -10.82 0.01
C LEU A 179 -13.72 -10.36 1.31
N SER A 180 -13.51 -11.13 2.38
CA SER A 180 -13.89 -10.80 3.75
C SER A 180 -12.71 -11.07 4.68
N GLU A 181 -12.73 -10.55 5.90
CA GLU A 181 -11.69 -10.89 6.89
C GLU A 181 -11.59 -12.41 7.11
N LEU A 182 -12.72 -13.13 7.00
CA LEU A 182 -12.79 -14.57 7.16
C LEU A 182 -11.97 -15.32 6.10
N ASN A 183 -12.24 -15.09 4.82
CA ASN A 183 -11.52 -15.80 3.77
C ASN A 183 -10.11 -15.24 3.56
N PHE A 184 -9.87 -13.96 3.86
CA PHE A 184 -8.54 -13.39 3.90
C PHE A 184 -7.66 -14.10 4.92
N ILE A 185 -8.07 -14.16 6.21
CA ILE A 185 -7.28 -14.82 7.26
C ILE A 185 -7.05 -16.29 6.91
N ASN A 186 -8.10 -16.99 6.46
CA ASN A 186 -7.97 -18.39 6.06
C ASN A 186 -6.96 -18.55 4.90
N GLU A 187 -7.00 -17.71 3.87
CA GLU A 187 -6.04 -17.78 2.77
C GLU A 187 -4.61 -17.48 3.25
N ARG A 188 -4.42 -16.44 4.06
CA ARG A 188 -3.10 -16.01 4.55
C ARG A 188 -2.46 -17.00 5.52
N GLN A 189 -3.21 -17.97 6.05
CA GLN A 189 -2.67 -19.08 6.82
C GLN A 189 -2.22 -20.28 5.97
N HIS A 190 -2.66 -20.37 4.71
CA HIS A 190 -2.44 -21.55 3.86
C HIS A 190 -1.71 -21.25 2.53
N SER A 191 -1.51 -19.97 2.18
CA SER A 191 -0.91 -19.55 0.91
C SER A 191 0.29 -18.64 1.11
N MET A 192 1.39 -18.98 0.43
CA MET A 192 2.59 -18.14 0.33
C MET A 192 2.43 -16.98 -0.68
N GLY A 193 1.26 -16.85 -1.30
CA GLY A 193 1.03 -15.84 -2.34
C GLY A 193 1.88 -16.05 -3.60
N GLU A 194 2.05 -14.97 -4.36
CA GLU A 194 2.69 -15.01 -5.68
C GLU A 194 4.22 -15.09 -5.59
N PHE A 195 4.82 -14.31 -4.68
CA PHE A 195 6.27 -14.27 -4.46
C PHE A 195 6.58 -14.38 -2.98
N ALA A 196 7.50 -15.29 -2.64
CA ALA A 196 8.06 -15.46 -1.31
C ALA A 196 9.58 -15.70 -1.41
N PRO A 197 10.39 -14.64 -1.62
CA PRO A 197 11.83 -14.76 -1.71
C PRO A 197 12.44 -15.33 -0.43
N SER A 198 13.61 -15.96 -0.52
CA SER A 198 14.32 -16.46 0.65
C SER A 198 14.74 -15.34 1.60
N ASP A 199 14.82 -15.63 2.91
CA ASP A 199 15.28 -14.68 3.94
C ASP A 199 14.56 -13.32 3.92
N THR A 200 13.29 -13.31 3.53
CA THR A 200 12.46 -12.12 3.31
C THR A 200 11.14 -12.23 4.07
N PHE A 201 10.73 -11.15 4.73
CA PHE A 201 9.35 -11.00 5.19
C PHE A 201 8.47 -10.57 4.03
N VAL A 202 7.28 -11.18 3.87
CA VAL A 202 6.29 -10.71 2.88
C VAL A 202 5.03 -10.28 3.61
N LEU A 203 4.70 -8.99 3.53
CA LEU A 203 3.49 -8.41 4.10
C LEU A 203 2.36 -8.45 3.07
N HIS A 204 1.24 -9.02 3.48
CA HIS A 204 -0.03 -9.01 2.76
C HIS A 204 -1.04 -8.19 3.57
N PRO A 205 -1.23 -6.90 3.26
CA PRO A 205 -2.28 -6.10 3.89
C PRO A 205 -3.68 -6.62 3.53
N TYR A 206 -4.65 -6.45 4.42
CA TYR A 206 -6.06 -6.65 4.08
C TYR A 206 -6.61 -5.50 3.23
N GLY A 207 -6.05 -4.30 3.38
CA GLY A 207 -6.37 -3.15 2.53
C GLY A 207 -7.76 -2.58 2.76
N ARG A 208 -8.47 -3.01 3.80
CA ARG A 208 -9.87 -2.66 4.09
C ARG A 208 -10.76 -2.87 2.85
N TYR A 209 -10.77 -4.11 2.35
CA TYR A 209 -11.52 -4.59 1.17
C TYR A 209 -10.90 -4.14 -0.18
N CYS A 210 -11.69 -4.12 -1.26
CA CYS A 210 -11.24 -3.93 -2.63
C CYS A 210 -11.24 -2.46 -3.08
N ASN A 211 -10.46 -1.62 -2.40
CA ASN A 211 -10.29 -0.20 -2.76
C ASN A 211 -8.92 0.12 -3.40
N ALA A 212 -8.16 -0.91 -3.80
CA ALA A 212 -6.78 -0.78 -4.28
C ALA A 212 -5.83 -0.07 -3.29
N ASN A 213 -6.05 -0.29 -1.99
CA ASN A 213 -5.30 0.31 -0.89
C ASN A 213 -5.24 1.84 -0.98
N ARG A 214 -6.36 2.46 -1.34
CA ARG A 214 -6.53 3.92 -1.34
C ARG A 214 -7.14 4.35 -0.01
N PHE A 215 -6.84 5.58 0.41
CA PHE A 215 -7.42 6.21 1.60
C PHE A 215 -7.17 5.36 2.86
N ALA A 216 -8.22 4.89 3.53
CA ALA A 216 -8.09 4.03 4.70
C ALA A 216 -7.31 2.73 4.39
N GLY A 217 -7.41 2.19 3.16
CA GLY A 217 -6.63 1.03 2.74
C GLY A 217 -5.14 1.32 2.55
N GLU A 218 -4.79 2.60 2.33
CA GLU A 218 -3.40 3.05 2.26
C GLU A 218 -2.77 3.06 3.64
N ILE A 219 -3.48 3.68 4.59
CA ILE A 219 -3.09 3.72 6.00
C ILE A 219 -3.05 2.29 6.60
N ASP A 220 -4.00 1.42 6.24
CA ASP A 220 -3.99 0.01 6.62
C ASP A 220 -2.65 -0.67 6.27
N GLY A 221 -2.15 -0.46 5.06
CA GLY A 221 -0.85 -0.98 4.63
C GLY A 221 0.31 -0.45 5.48
N PHE A 222 0.31 0.85 5.81
CA PHE A 222 1.38 1.45 6.62
C PHE A 222 1.31 1.08 8.10
N GLU A 223 0.12 1.01 8.70
CA GLU A 223 -0.09 0.56 10.08
C GLU A 223 0.30 -0.92 10.23
N ALA A 224 -0.06 -1.76 9.27
CA ALA A 224 0.36 -3.16 9.24
C ALA A 224 1.90 -3.28 9.19
N MET A 225 2.56 -2.47 8.36
CA MET A 225 4.03 -2.43 8.33
C MET A 225 4.62 -1.89 9.63
N GLN A 226 4.05 -0.84 10.23
CA GLN A 226 4.53 -0.28 11.50
C GLN A 226 4.46 -1.33 12.61
N HIS A 227 3.32 -2.02 12.73
CA HIS A 227 3.14 -3.11 13.68
C HIS A 227 4.12 -4.26 13.39
N LEU A 228 4.28 -4.66 12.12
CA LEU A 228 5.26 -5.68 11.73
C LEU A 228 6.69 -5.28 12.15
N ARG A 229 7.12 -4.05 11.86
CA ARG A 229 8.47 -3.54 12.18
C ARG A 229 8.74 -3.46 13.69
N LYS A 230 7.69 -3.37 14.51
CA LYS A 230 7.83 -3.44 15.98
C LYS A 230 8.17 -4.85 16.46
N HIS A 231 7.74 -5.88 15.72
CA HIS A 231 7.88 -7.28 16.13
C HIS A 231 8.92 -8.08 15.34
N TYR A 232 9.36 -7.59 14.18
CA TYR A 232 10.30 -8.28 13.31
C TYR A 232 11.43 -7.33 12.85
N PRO A 233 12.69 -7.82 12.76
CA PRO A 233 13.83 -7.01 12.35
C PRO A 233 13.80 -6.75 10.83
N VAL A 234 13.09 -5.70 10.42
CA VAL A 234 13.06 -5.25 9.02
C VAL A 234 14.19 -4.26 8.76
N ASP A 235 14.91 -4.48 7.68
CA ASP A 235 15.87 -3.53 7.13
C ASP A 235 15.11 -2.40 6.41
N PRO A 236 15.19 -1.15 6.91
CA PRO A 236 14.45 -0.04 6.34
C PRO A 236 14.89 0.32 4.92
N ASP A 237 16.08 -0.09 4.50
CA ASP A 237 16.62 0.21 3.17
C ASP A 237 16.35 -0.92 2.17
N ARG A 238 15.70 -2.01 2.60
CA ARG A 238 15.38 -3.17 1.76
C ARG A 238 13.88 -3.47 1.79
N ILE A 239 13.09 -2.47 1.45
CA ILE A 239 11.62 -2.60 1.35
C ILE A 239 11.21 -2.49 -0.13
N ALA A 240 10.52 -3.51 -0.64
CA ALA A 240 9.93 -3.48 -1.97
C ALA A 240 8.41 -3.34 -1.91
N VAL A 241 7.83 -2.64 -2.89
CA VAL A 241 6.38 -2.55 -3.06
C VAL A 241 5.95 -3.28 -4.33
N ARG A 242 4.98 -4.20 -4.20
CA ARG A 242 4.59 -5.10 -5.29
C ARG A 242 3.10 -5.42 -5.22
N GLY A 243 2.54 -5.80 -6.37
CA GLY A 243 1.19 -6.32 -6.45
C GLY A 243 0.76 -6.61 -7.88
N PHE A 244 -0.39 -7.24 -8.05
CA PHE A 244 -0.94 -7.62 -9.35
C PHE A 244 -2.42 -7.23 -9.49
N SER A 245 -2.87 -6.81 -10.67
CA SER A 245 -4.25 -6.37 -10.91
C SER A 245 -4.61 -5.14 -10.07
N MET A 246 -5.66 -5.20 -9.26
CA MET A 246 -5.94 -4.19 -8.24
C MET A 246 -4.74 -3.94 -7.30
N GLY A 247 -3.99 -4.97 -6.94
CA GLY A 247 -2.75 -4.81 -6.16
C GLY A 247 -1.63 -4.15 -6.96
N GLY A 248 -1.64 -4.29 -8.29
CA GLY A 248 -0.76 -3.54 -9.19
C GLY A 248 -1.11 -2.06 -9.20
N ALA A 249 -2.41 -1.72 -9.13
CA ALA A 249 -2.87 -0.34 -8.98
C ALA A 249 -2.43 0.27 -7.64
N ALA A 250 -2.60 -0.49 -6.54
CA ALA A 250 -2.05 -0.12 -5.24
C ALA A 250 -0.53 0.11 -5.29
N CYS A 251 0.20 -0.79 -5.97
CA CYS A 251 1.64 -0.66 -6.15
C CYS A 251 2.02 0.60 -6.93
N TRP A 252 1.29 0.96 -7.98
CA TRP A 252 1.51 2.23 -8.69
C TRP A 252 1.33 3.42 -7.75
N THR A 253 0.22 3.47 -7.01
CA THR A 253 -0.07 4.55 -6.04
C THR A 253 1.05 4.68 -5.00
N PHE A 254 1.43 3.58 -4.36
CA PHE A 254 2.48 3.59 -3.34
C PHE A 254 3.86 3.96 -3.92
N ALA A 255 4.19 3.46 -5.11
CA ALA A 255 5.46 3.76 -5.76
C ALA A 255 5.57 5.25 -6.13
N THR A 256 4.51 5.85 -6.65
CA THR A 256 4.55 7.25 -7.10
C THR A 256 4.37 8.27 -5.99
N HIS A 257 3.60 7.96 -4.94
CA HIS A 257 3.36 8.87 -3.82
C HIS A 257 4.42 8.76 -2.72
N TYR A 258 5.06 7.60 -2.56
CA TYR A 258 6.04 7.31 -1.50
C TYR A 258 7.39 6.87 -2.06
N ALA A 259 7.78 7.36 -3.24
CA ALA A 259 8.93 6.83 -3.98
C ALA A 259 10.25 6.86 -3.18
N GLY A 260 10.37 7.81 -2.24
CA GLY A 260 11.53 7.92 -1.37
C GLY A 260 11.74 6.73 -0.41
N MET A 261 10.70 5.94 -0.14
CA MET A 261 10.70 4.87 0.87
C MET A 261 11.19 3.52 0.34
N TRP A 262 10.97 3.24 -0.93
CA TRP A 262 11.14 1.91 -1.51
C TRP A 262 12.53 1.71 -2.11
N ALA A 263 13.06 0.49 -2.02
CA ALA A 263 14.24 0.05 -2.76
C ALA A 263 13.88 -0.37 -4.19
N ALA A 264 12.68 -0.93 -4.39
CA ALA A 264 12.17 -1.33 -5.69
C ALA A 264 10.63 -1.31 -5.72
N ALA A 265 10.06 -1.01 -6.89
CA ALA A 265 8.64 -1.15 -7.16
C ALA A 265 8.37 -2.17 -8.28
N ASN A 266 7.36 -3.02 -8.10
CA ASN A 266 6.93 -3.99 -9.09
C ASN A 266 5.40 -4.03 -9.26
N PRO A 267 4.82 -3.05 -9.95
CA PRO A 267 3.41 -3.03 -10.30
C PRO A 267 3.13 -3.99 -11.48
N GLY A 268 2.21 -4.93 -11.26
CA GLY A 268 1.79 -5.90 -12.28
C GLY A 268 0.37 -5.65 -12.78
N ALA A 269 0.22 -5.41 -14.09
CA ALA A 269 -1.06 -5.33 -14.81
C ALA A 269 -2.18 -4.64 -14.00
N GLY A 270 -1.95 -3.43 -13.50
CA GLY A 270 -2.89 -2.73 -12.63
C GLY A 270 -3.09 -1.29 -13.07
N PHE A 271 -4.30 -0.77 -12.83
CA PHE A 271 -4.72 0.61 -13.13
C PHE A 271 -3.65 1.66 -12.77
N SER A 272 -3.36 2.57 -13.70
CA SER A 272 -2.42 3.68 -13.50
C SER A 272 -3.04 5.06 -13.74
N GLU A 273 -4.12 5.15 -14.51
CA GLU A 273 -4.79 6.40 -14.87
C GLU A 273 -6.27 6.20 -15.24
N THR A 274 -7.07 7.24 -15.06
CA THR A 274 -8.54 7.17 -15.08
C THR A 274 -9.10 7.14 -16.51
N ALA A 275 -8.59 7.98 -17.40
CA ALA A 275 -9.23 8.27 -18.68
C ALA A 275 -9.19 7.06 -19.62
N GLY A 276 -8.00 6.51 -19.87
CA GLY A 276 -7.79 5.39 -20.78
C GLY A 276 -8.27 4.06 -20.18
N PHE A 277 -7.96 3.80 -18.91
CA PHE A 277 -8.36 2.54 -18.27
C PHE A 277 -9.88 2.36 -18.20
N LEU A 278 -10.62 3.40 -17.80
CA LEU A 278 -12.08 3.37 -17.73
C LEU A 278 -12.76 3.81 -19.02
N ARG A 279 -11.98 4.22 -20.04
CA ARG A 279 -12.46 4.76 -21.33
C ARG A 279 -13.43 5.92 -21.15
N ILE A 280 -13.17 6.76 -20.15
CA ILE A 280 -14.02 7.91 -19.80
C ILE A 280 -13.75 9.05 -20.78
N GLY A 281 -14.82 9.60 -21.35
CA GLY A 281 -14.75 10.67 -22.36
C GLY A 281 -14.70 10.18 -23.81
N GLU A 282 -14.73 8.86 -24.04
CA GLU A 282 -14.94 8.28 -25.37
C GLU A 282 -16.43 8.27 -25.81
N ASN A 283 -17.34 8.71 -24.93
CA ASN A 283 -18.79 8.80 -25.16
C ASN A 283 -19.29 10.26 -25.11
N ASP A 284 -20.56 10.48 -25.44
CA ASP A 284 -21.19 11.82 -25.52
C ASP A 284 -21.39 12.52 -24.15
N ASN A 285 -20.86 11.97 -23.05
CA ASN A 285 -20.96 12.54 -21.72
C ASN A 285 -19.56 12.72 -21.10
N PRO A 286 -18.79 13.71 -21.55
CA PRO A 286 -17.45 13.94 -21.03
C PRO A 286 -17.52 14.33 -19.55
N PRO A 287 -16.50 13.94 -18.76
CA PRO A 287 -16.44 14.34 -17.36
C PRO A 287 -16.42 15.87 -17.24
N THR A 288 -16.95 16.39 -16.16
CA THR A 288 -16.87 17.80 -15.82
C THR A 288 -15.43 18.21 -15.53
N TRP A 289 -15.14 19.52 -15.56
CA TRP A 289 -13.80 20.01 -15.30
C TRP A 289 -13.29 19.67 -13.90
N TYR A 290 -14.18 19.58 -12.91
CA TYR A 290 -13.81 19.27 -11.52
C TYR A 290 -13.60 17.77 -11.29
N GLU A 291 -14.36 16.90 -11.97
CA GLU A 291 -14.07 15.46 -11.99
C GLU A 291 -12.68 15.20 -12.57
N ARG A 292 -12.35 15.79 -13.73
CA ARG A 292 -11.01 15.68 -14.31
C ARG A 292 -9.91 16.21 -13.38
N LYS A 293 -10.17 17.31 -12.67
CA LYS A 293 -9.23 17.84 -11.69
C LYS A 293 -8.99 16.88 -10.53
N LEU A 294 -10.01 16.16 -10.08
CA LEU A 294 -9.90 15.19 -8.99
C LEU A 294 -9.27 13.86 -9.43
N TRP A 295 -9.11 13.59 -10.72
CA TRP A 295 -8.35 12.44 -11.19
C TRP A 295 -6.89 12.45 -10.73
N HIS A 296 -6.33 13.62 -10.38
CA HIS A 296 -5.01 13.71 -9.76
C HIS A 296 -4.91 13.00 -8.39
N LEU A 297 -6.04 12.58 -7.80
CA LEU A 297 -6.09 11.70 -6.63
C LEU A 297 -5.89 10.22 -7.01
N TYR A 298 -6.22 9.88 -8.26
CA TYR A 298 -6.25 8.53 -8.79
C TYR A 298 -5.09 8.18 -9.72
N ASP A 299 -4.63 9.15 -10.50
CA ASP A 299 -3.77 8.92 -11.65
C ASP A 299 -2.30 8.95 -11.24
N SER A 300 -1.74 7.77 -10.99
CA SER A 300 -0.30 7.61 -10.74
C SER A 300 0.55 8.13 -11.91
N THR A 301 0.01 8.16 -13.13
CA THR A 301 0.72 8.72 -14.30
C THR A 301 1.06 10.19 -14.16
N ASP A 302 0.26 10.97 -13.41
CA ASP A 302 0.60 12.37 -13.11
C ASP A 302 1.90 12.43 -12.31
N TYR A 303 2.11 11.47 -11.41
CA TYR A 303 3.25 11.43 -10.52
C TYR A 303 4.45 10.66 -11.09
N ALA A 304 4.48 10.37 -12.40
CA ALA A 304 5.54 9.58 -13.03
C ALA A 304 6.97 10.12 -12.76
N LEU A 305 7.14 11.44 -12.63
CA LEU A 305 8.42 12.08 -12.30
C LEU A 305 9.03 11.55 -10.99
N ASN A 306 8.19 11.18 -10.01
CA ASN A 306 8.62 10.73 -8.69
C ASN A 306 9.40 9.41 -8.76
N LEU A 307 9.26 8.64 -9.85
CA LEU A 307 10.00 7.40 -10.07
C LEU A 307 11.47 7.64 -10.44
N TYR A 308 11.93 8.90 -10.60
CA TYR A 308 13.33 9.22 -10.87
C TYR A 308 14.30 8.61 -9.85
N ASN A 309 13.92 8.56 -8.56
CA ASN A 309 14.74 7.99 -7.49
C ASN A 309 14.27 6.58 -7.06
N LEU A 310 13.37 5.94 -7.82
CA LEU A 310 12.82 4.62 -7.50
C LEU A 310 12.89 3.69 -8.71
N PRO A 311 13.82 2.73 -8.69
CA PRO A 311 13.85 1.65 -9.67
C PRO A 311 12.51 0.91 -9.73
N THR A 312 11.87 0.94 -10.91
CA THR A 312 10.52 0.42 -11.11
C THR A 312 10.48 -0.55 -12.29
N ILE A 313 9.96 -1.75 -12.05
CA ILE A 313 9.83 -2.81 -13.05
C ILE A 313 8.36 -3.18 -13.15
N SER A 314 7.71 -2.82 -14.24
CA SER A 314 6.34 -3.25 -14.48
C SER A 314 6.29 -4.66 -15.06
N TYR A 315 5.20 -5.37 -14.76
CA TYR A 315 4.86 -6.63 -15.42
C TYR A 315 3.49 -6.57 -16.08
N SER A 316 3.34 -7.15 -17.26
CA SER A 316 2.02 -7.45 -17.84
C SER A 316 2.09 -8.68 -18.74
N GLY A 317 0.97 -9.38 -18.88
CA GLY A 317 0.82 -10.38 -19.94
C GLY A 317 0.76 -9.70 -21.31
N GLU A 318 1.35 -10.33 -22.33
CA GLU A 318 1.40 -9.79 -23.69
C GLU A 318 0.02 -9.43 -24.25
N VAL A 319 -0.98 -10.27 -23.97
CA VAL A 319 -2.37 -10.15 -24.45
C VAL A 319 -3.34 -9.71 -23.35
N ASP A 320 -2.82 -9.24 -22.20
CA ASP A 320 -3.64 -8.67 -21.14
C ASP A 320 -4.15 -7.28 -21.53
N GLY A 321 -5.46 -7.05 -21.45
CA GLY A 321 -6.05 -5.72 -21.68
C GLY A 321 -5.53 -4.66 -20.70
N GLN A 322 -5.16 -5.05 -19.47
CA GLN A 322 -4.59 -4.14 -18.47
C GLN A 322 -3.12 -3.80 -18.72
N ARG A 323 -2.49 -4.36 -19.76
CA ARG A 323 -1.18 -3.89 -20.25
C ARG A 323 -1.21 -2.40 -20.61
N GLN A 324 -2.37 -1.87 -20.98
CA GLN A 324 -2.57 -0.45 -21.25
C GLN A 324 -2.03 0.45 -20.12
N ALA A 325 -2.18 0.07 -18.86
CA ALA A 325 -1.70 0.87 -17.74
C ALA A 325 -0.17 1.03 -17.73
N ALA A 326 0.57 -0.05 -18.01
CA ALA A 326 2.04 0.01 -18.13
C ALA A 326 2.48 0.85 -19.35
N VAL A 327 1.70 0.80 -20.45
CA VAL A 327 1.96 1.60 -21.65
C VAL A 327 1.76 3.10 -21.38
N GLU A 328 0.67 3.51 -20.74
CA GLU A 328 0.46 4.92 -20.39
C GLU A 328 1.47 5.41 -19.36
N MET A 329 1.82 4.59 -18.36
CA MET A 329 2.90 4.95 -17.43
C MET A 329 4.24 5.12 -18.14
N ALA A 330 4.60 4.23 -19.07
CA ALA A 330 5.83 4.35 -19.85
C ALA A 330 5.87 5.65 -20.67
N LYS A 331 4.74 6.04 -21.26
CA LYS A 331 4.59 7.31 -21.99
C LYS A 331 4.74 8.52 -21.07
N SER A 332 4.10 8.51 -19.90
CA SER A 332 4.24 9.59 -18.90
C SER A 332 5.68 9.69 -18.37
N MET A 333 6.33 8.56 -18.08
CA MET A 333 7.75 8.52 -17.70
C MET A 333 8.64 9.08 -18.82
N THR A 334 8.40 8.69 -20.08
CA THR A 334 9.16 9.19 -21.23
C THR A 334 9.04 10.71 -21.38
N SER A 335 7.85 11.27 -21.14
CA SER A 335 7.62 12.73 -21.17
C SER A 335 8.42 13.50 -20.11
N GLU A 336 8.84 12.80 -19.05
CA GLU A 336 9.71 13.31 -17.98
C GLU A 336 11.19 12.96 -18.18
N GLY A 337 11.55 12.31 -19.30
CA GLY A 337 12.91 11.86 -19.60
C GLY A 337 13.32 10.60 -18.83
N LEU A 338 12.35 9.79 -18.39
CA LEU A 338 12.57 8.54 -17.67
C LEU A 338 12.20 7.34 -18.56
N GLU A 339 12.80 6.18 -18.28
CA GLU A 339 12.48 4.92 -18.95
C GLU A 339 11.85 3.93 -17.97
N LEU A 340 10.74 3.30 -18.37
CA LEU A 340 10.12 2.23 -17.61
C LEU A 340 10.65 0.88 -18.09
N THR A 341 11.24 0.09 -17.19
CA THR A 341 11.49 -1.33 -17.48
C THR A 341 10.15 -2.08 -17.49
N GLN A 342 9.83 -2.69 -18.63
CA GLN A 342 8.60 -3.47 -18.83
C GLN A 342 8.96 -4.93 -19.10
N VAL A 343 8.56 -5.84 -18.20
CA VAL A 343 8.65 -7.28 -18.44
C VAL A 343 7.30 -7.76 -18.98
N ILE A 344 7.34 -8.42 -20.14
CA ILE A 344 6.13 -8.90 -20.83
C ILE A 344 6.11 -10.43 -20.82
N GLY A 345 5.03 -11.01 -20.27
CA GLY A 345 4.79 -12.44 -20.33
C GLY A 345 4.26 -12.86 -21.69
N ALA A 346 5.07 -13.57 -22.48
CA ALA A 346 4.68 -14.01 -23.83
C ALA A 346 3.39 -14.84 -23.82
N LYS A 347 2.41 -14.47 -24.64
CA LYS A 347 1.07 -15.07 -24.77
C LYS A 347 0.24 -15.09 -23.48
N ALA A 348 0.72 -14.46 -22.40
CA ALA A 348 -0.02 -14.42 -21.15
C ALA A 348 -1.13 -13.37 -21.21
N GLY A 349 -2.28 -13.73 -20.65
CA GLY A 349 -3.35 -12.79 -20.33
C GLY A 349 -3.13 -12.23 -18.93
N HIS A 350 -4.19 -12.21 -18.11
CA HIS A 350 -4.13 -11.65 -16.76
C HIS A 350 -3.53 -12.60 -15.71
N TRP A 351 -2.27 -13.01 -15.91
CA TRP A 351 -1.51 -13.90 -15.01
C TRP A 351 0.01 -13.81 -15.27
N TYR A 352 0.83 -14.38 -14.38
CA TYR A 352 2.30 -14.40 -14.50
C TYR A 352 2.83 -15.55 -15.37
N GLU A 353 3.40 -15.23 -16.54
CA GLU A 353 4.16 -16.19 -17.35
C GLU A 353 5.41 -16.66 -16.56
N GLN A 354 5.72 -17.96 -16.61
CA GLN A 354 6.69 -18.57 -15.71
C GLN A 354 8.11 -17.98 -15.84
N ASN A 355 8.59 -17.73 -17.07
CA ASN A 355 9.92 -17.18 -17.27
C ASN A 355 9.96 -15.68 -16.97
N ALA A 356 8.94 -14.93 -17.40
CA ALA A 356 8.79 -13.53 -17.05
C ALA A 356 8.70 -13.32 -15.53
N LYS A 357 8.00 -14.21 -14.82
CA LYS A 357 7.92 -14.20 -13.35
C LYS A 357 9.30 -14.37 -12.71
N LYS A 358 10.13 -15.29 -13.23
CA LYS A 358 11.51 -15.48 -12.75
C LYS A 358 12.38 -14.26 -13.03
N ASP A 359 12.24 -13.66 -14.21
CA ASP A 359 12.97 -12.45 -14.59
C ASP A 359 12.61 -11.27 -13.67
N VAL A 360 11.31 -11.03 -13.47
CA VAL A 360 10.81 -10.02 -12.52
C VAL A 360 11.37 -10.26 -11.13
N ALA A 361 11.29 -11.49 -10.61
CA ALA A 361 11.84 -11.82 -9.29
C ALA A 361 13.33 -11.51 -9.19
N ALA A 362 14.15 -11.98 -10.16
CA ALA A 362 15.58 -11.76 -10.16
C ALA A 362 15.96 -10.27 -10.20
N ARG A 363 15.25 -9.47 -10.99
CA ARG A 363 15.48 -8.03 -11.09
C ARG A 363 15.09 -7.30 -9.80
N VAL A 364 13.94 -7.62 -9.21
CA VAL A 364 13.53 -7.05 -7.91
C VAL A 364 14.54 -7.44 -6.83
N ASP A 365 14.97 -8.70 -6.78
CA ASP A 365 15.98 -9.17 -5.83
C ASP A 365 17.30 -8.38 -5.96
N ALA A 366 17.76 -8.13 -7.19
CA ALA A 366 18.96 -7.35 -7.46
C ALA A 366 18.84 -5.89 -6.98
N LEU A 367 17.71 -5.24 -7.25
CA LEU A 367 17.47 -3.86 -6.81
C LEU A 367 17.37 -3.75 -5.29
N VAL A 368 16.65 -4.66 -4.64
CA VAL A 368 16.53 -4.65 -3.18
C VAL A 368 17.85 -4.99 -2.50
N ALA A 369 18.71 -5.81 -3.11
CA ALA A 369 20.05 -6.06 -2.59
C ALA A 369 20.93 -4.80 -2.58
N GLN A 370 20.80 -3.93 -3.59
CA GLN A 370 21.45 -2.61 -3.63
C GLN A 370 20.92 -1.69 -2.54
N GLY A 371 19.61 -1.76 -2.26
CA GLY A 371 18.94 -1.00 -1.22
C GLY A 371 18.52 0.40 -1.65
N ASN A 372 17.79 1.06 -0.78
CA ASN A 372 17.27 2.41 -0.98
C ASN A 372 18.37 3.46 -0.73
N ASP A 373 18.71 4.26 -1.74
CA ASP A 373 19.58 5.43 -1.54
C ASP A 373 18.85 6.52 -0.75
N ARG A 374 19.32 6.76 0.48
CA ARG A 374 18.80 7.77 1.42
C ARG A 374 19.39 9.16 1.22
N ALA A 375 20.53 9.26 0.53
CA ALA A 375 21.25 10.52 0.39
C ALA A 375 21.57 10.90 -1.08
N PRO A 376 20.61 10.72 -2.02
CA PRO A 376 20.88 11.01 -3.42
C PRO A 376 21.18 12.48 -3.61
N LYS A 377 22.17 12.79 -4.46
CA LYS A 377 22.55 14.18 -4.79
C LYS A 377 21.45 14.92 -5.55
N SER A 378 20.67 14.20 -6.34
CA SER A 378 19.60 14.75 -7.16
C SER A 378 18.26 14.15 -6.76
N VAL A 379 17.26 15.01 -6.58
CA VAL A 379 15.88 14.63 -6.25
C VAL A 379 14.91 15.36 -7.15
N LYS A 380 13.87 14.65 -7.58
CA LYS A 380 12.73 15.22 -8.30
C LYS A 380 11.46 14.87 -7.57
N LEU A 381 10.59 15.86 -7.39
CA LEU A 381 9.28 15.68 -6.77
C LEU A 381 8.24 16.44 -7.58
N THR A 382 7.15 15.77 -7.92
CA THR A 382 5.91 16.36 -8.41
C THR A 382 4.78 15.98 -7.48
N THR A 383 3.84 16.90 -7.28
CA THR A 383 2.59 16.62 -6.59
C THR A 383 1.48 17.58 -7.02
N TRP A 384 0.23 17.17 -6.83
CA TRP A 384 -0.95 18.00 -7.02
C TRP A 384 -1.62 18.36 -5.71
N THR A 385 -1.18 17.74 -4.62
CA THR A 385 -1.72 17.99 -3.29
C THR A 385 -0.66 17.84 -2.20
N LEU A 386 -0.81 18.59 -1.10
CA LEU A 386 0.10 18.48 0.03
C LEU A 386 0.03 17.14 0.79
N LYS A 387 -0.86 16.20 0.43
CA LYS A 387 -0.87 14.84 1.01
C LYS A 387 0.43 14.09 0.74
N TYR A 388 0.93 14.16 -0.50
CA TYR A 388 2.10 13.43 -0.96
C TYR A 388 3.21 14.43 -1.31
N ASN A 389 3.81 15.01 -0.27
CA ASN A 389 4.65 16.20 -0.39
C ASN A 389 6.13 15.96 -0.10
N GLU A 390 6.57 14.70 0.02
CA GLU A 390 7.93 14.36 0.41
C GLU A 390 8.65 13.49 -0.63
N MET A 391 9.94 13.79 -0.81
CA MET A 391 10.87 12.94 -1.53
C MET A 391 12.23 12.97 -0.86
N LYS A 392 12.65 11.85 -0.27
CA LYS A 392 13.96 11.69 0.39
C LYS A 392 14.19 12.76 1.46
N TRP A 393 15.03 13.75 1.19
CA TRP A 393 15.38 14.85 2.09
C TRP A 393 14.62 16.15 1.80
N LEU A 394 13.71 16.15 0.82
CA LEU A 394 12.95 17.31 0.36
C LEU A 394 11.47 17.18 0.74
N THR A 395 10.90 18.26 1.29
CA THR A 395 9.47 18.39 1.58
C THR A 395 8.91 19.66 0.95
N ILE A 396 7.78 19.58 0.24
CA ILE A 396 6.98 20.74 -0.18
C ILE A 396 6.04 21.10 0.98
N ASP A 397 6.25 22.25 1.61
CA ASP A 397 5.46 22.65 2.77
C ASP A 397 4.21 23.44 2.38
N ALA A 398 4.25 24.14 1.24
CA ALA A 398 3.11 24.90 0.73
C ALA A 398 3.19 25.09 -0.79
N MET A 399 2.02 25.03 -1.42
CA MET A 399 1.81 25.27 -2.85
C MET A 399 1.11 26.61 -3.08
N SER A 400 1.34 27.26 -4.23
CA SER A 400 0.59 28.48 -4.57
C SER A 400 -0.89 28.16 -4.78
N LYS A 401 -1.18 27.00 -5.39
CA LYS A 401 -2.53 26.51 -5.66
C LYS A 401 -2.60 24.99 -5.63
N GLU A 402 -3.43 24.45 -4.75
CA GLU A 402 -3.76 23.01 -4.71
C GLU A 402 -4.43 22.56 -6.01
N TRP A 403 -4.22 21.30 -6.37
CA TRP A 403 -4.71 20.67 -7.61
C TRP A 403 -4.18 21.30 -8.90
N GLU A 404 -3.11 22.09 -8.79
CA GLU A 404 -2.22 22.42 -9.90
C GLU A 404 -0.87 21.78 -9.63
N ARG A 405 -0.19 21.33 -10.69
CA ARG A 405 1.07 20.62 -10.56
C ARG A 405 2.12 21.48 -9.86
N ALA A 406 2.56 21.05 -8.68
CA ALA A 406 3.78 21.51 -8.05
C ALA A 406 4.94 20.60 -8.44
N ARG A 407 6.11 21.20 -8.64
CA ARG A 407 7.34 20.50 -9.01
C ARG A 407 8.54 21.11 -8.33
N VAL A 408 9.46 20.25 -7.89
CA VAL A 408 10.79 20.62 -7.44
C VAL A 408 11.82 19.72 -8.12
N ASP A 409 12.79 20.33 -8.78
CA ASP A 409 14.02 19.66 -9.25
C ASP A 409 15.18 20.19 -8.41
N ALA A 410 15.89 19.31 -7.71
CA ALA A 410 16.99 19.70 -6.84
C ALA A 410 18.25 18.85 -7.11
N ASP A 411 19.43 19.48 -7.17
CA ASP A 411 20.68 18.83 -7.54
C ASP A 411 21.89 19.43 -6.80
N LEU A 412 22.56 18.62 -5.97
CA LEU A 412 23.75 19.01 -5.22
C LEU A 412 24.98 18.99 -6.12
N GLN A 413 25.58 20.16 -6.30
CA GLN A 413 26.77 20.34 -7.12
C GLN A 413 28.07 19.98 -6.40
N PRO A 414 29.18 19.75 -7.13
CA PRO A 414 30.49 19.45 -6.54
C PRO A 414 31.05 20.55 -5.62
N ASP A 415 30.61 21.80 -5.78
CA ASP A 415 30.99 22.94 -4.92
C ASP A 415 30.13 23.06 -3.65
N HIS A 416 29.28 22.06 -3.39
CA HIS A 416 28.29 22.02 -2.32
C HIS A 416 27.18 23.08 -2.41
N THR A 417 26.96 23.67 -3.58
CA THR A 417 25.76 24.45 -3.85
C THR A 417 24.61 23.51 -4.23
N LEU A 418 23.44 23.67 -3.59
CA LEU A 418 22.23 22.97 -4.01
C LEU A 418 21.48 23.82 -5.02
N LEU A 419 21.39 23.36 -6.28
CA LEU A 419 20.53 23.98 -7.28
C LEU A 419 19.10 23.50 -7.07
N VAL A 420 18.13 24.41 -7.02
CA VAL A 420 16.72 24.10 -6.86
C VAL A 420 15.89 24.93 -7.83
N LYS A 421 15.02 24.25 -8.58
CA LYS A 421 14.01 24.88 -9.43
C LYS A 421 12.63 24.46 -8.99
N THR A 422 11.69 25.40 -8.95
CA THR A 422 10.33 25.15 -8.48
C THR A 422 9.27 25.62 -9.47
N GLN A 423 8.11 24.98 -9.40
CA GLN A 423 6.87 25.38 -10.06
C GLN A 423 5.74 25.21 -9.05
N ASN A 424 4.88 26.22 -8.89
CA ASN A 424 3.73 26.19 -7.96
C ASN A 424 4.09 25.85 -6.49
N VAL A 425 5.31 26.19 -6.05
CA VAL A 425 5.77 26.01 -4.67
C VAL A 425 6.02 27.38 -4.03
N VAL A 426 5.53 27.57 -2.81
CA VAL A 426 5.76 28.80 -2.03
C VAL A 426 6.51 28.57 -0.72
N ALA A 427 6.57 27.33 -0.24
CA ALA A 427 7.43 26.95 0.87
C ALA A 427 7.94 25.51 0.71
N LEU A 428 9.20 25.29 1.04
CA LEU A 428 9.82 23.95 1.05
C LEU A 428 10.84 23.83 2.17
N THR A 429 11.07 22.59 2.59
CA THR A 429 12.06 22.21 3.60
C THR A 429 13.06 21.25 2.97
N ILE A 430 14.32 21.48 3.27
CA ILE A 430 15.42 20.58 2.94
C ILE A 430 15.98 20.08 4.27
N ASN A 431 16.08 18.76 4.42
CA ASN A 431 16.72 18.06 5.53
C ASN A 431 18.01 17.40 5.01
N PRO A 432 19.13 18.14 4.90
CA PRO A 432 20.35 17.61 4.30
C PRO A 432 20.80 16.31 4.97
N PRO A 433 21.11 15.26 4.19
CA PRO A 433 21.77 14.06 4.69
C PRO A 433 23.05 14.36 5.47
N THR A 434 23.45 13.45 6.36
CA THR A 434 24.67 13.59 7.18
C THR A 434 25.95 13.11 6.48
N THR A 435 25.82 12.63 5.24
CA THR A 435 26.92 12.13 4.40
C THR A 435 27.94 13.23 4.04
N PRO A 436 29.22 12.88 3.75
CA PRO A 436 30.28 13.86 3.48
C PRO A 436 29.95 14.91 2.43
N ASP A 437 29.33 14.51 1.31
CA ASP A 437 28.94 15.42 0.22
C ASP A 437 28.02 16.56 0.69
N TRP A 438 27.18 16.30 1.69
CA TRP A 438 26.16 17.22 2.19
C TRP A 438 26.65 18.12 3.32
N LYS A 439 27.74 17.74 4.03
CA LYS A 439 28.31 18.55 5.14
C LYS A 439 28.77 19.94 4.69
N GLY A 440 29.15 20.08 3.42
CA GLY A 440 29.60 21.32 2.81
C GLY A 440 28.48 22.27 2.38
N LEU A 441 27.21 21.88 2.47
CA LEU A 441 26.10 22.69 1.97
C LEU A 441 26.03 24.04 2.69
N ARG A 442 26.29 25.13 1.96
CA ARG A 442 26.23 26.52 2.47
C ARG A 442 25.44 27.46 1.57
N LYS A 443 25.10 27.02 0.35
CA LYS A 443 24.36 27.81 -0.63
C LYS A 443 23.23 27.00 -1.24
N VAL A 444 22.07 27.62 -1.36
CA VAL A 444 20.96 27.11 -2.16
C VAL A 444 20.69 28.13 -3.27
N ALA A 445 20.83 27.71 -4.53
CA ALA A 445 20.45 28.52 -5.68
C ALA A 445 19.02 28.13 -6.10
N LEU A 446 18.04 28.89 -5.61
CA LEU A 446 16.61 28.60 -5.73
C LEU A 446 15.95 29.57 -6.71
N ASP A 447 15.44 29.06 -7.83
CA ASP A 447 14.80 29.86 -8.90
C ASP A 447 15.65 31.05 -9.37
N GLY A 448 16.97 30.85 -9.45
CA GLY A 448 17.94 31.89 -9.84
C GLY A 448 18.40 32.81 -8.70
N GLN A 449 17.82 32.69 -7.51
CA GLN A 449 18.24 33.43 -6.32
C GLN A 449 19.24 32.61 -5.48
N ILE A 450 20.39 33.19 -5.12
CA ILE A 450 21.37 32.56 -4.24
C ILE A 450 21.05 32.90 -2.78
N LEU A 451 20.91 31.87 -1.95
CA LEU A 451 20.63 31.96 -0.52
C LEU A 451 21.76 31.32 0.28
N THR A 452 22.29 32.06 1.25
CA THR A 452 23.24 31.51 2.23
C THR A 452 22.49 30.76 3.32
N VAL A 453 22.88 29.51 3.56
CA VAL A 453 22.23 28.62 4.53
C VAL A 453 23.22 28.14 5.58
N LYS A 454 22.71 27.85 6.78
CA LYS A 454 23.47 27.21 7.86
C LYS A 454 23.30 25.69 7.78
N PRO A 455 24.25 24.90 8.31
CA PRO A 455 24.06 23.46 8.47
C PRO A 455 22.80 23.12 9.28
N GLY A 456 22.15 22.01 8.93
CA GLY A 456 20.91 21.55 9.55
C GLY A 456 19.71 21.67 8.61
N THR A 457 18.51 21.53 9.17
CA THR A 457 17.26 21.72 8.43
C THR A 457 17.14 23.14 7.91
N ILE A 458 16.77 23.28 6.63
CA ILE A 458 16.67 24.54 5.91
C ILE A 458 15.21 24.74 5.50
N HIS A 459 14.58 25.78 6.03
CA HIS A 459 13.24 26.18 5.62
C HIS A 459 13.32 27.38 4.68
N LEU A 460 12.66 27.26 3.53
CA LEU A 460 12.67 28.24 2.46
C LEU A 460 11.24 28.66 2.15
N ARG A 461 11.01 29.96 2.05
CA ARG A 461 9.69 30.52 1.77
C ARG A 461 9.76 31.69 0.80
N LYS A 462 8.80 31.72 -0.13
CA LYS A 462 8.63 32.75 -1.13
C LYS A 462 7.59 33.78 -0.65
N THR A 463 7.99 35.03 -0.58
CA THR A 463 7.12 36.17 -0.23
C THR A 463 7.37 37.29 -1.23
N ALA A 464 6.31 37.80 -1.86
CA ALA A 464 6.40 38.85 -2.89
C ALA A 464 7.47 38.53 -3.97
N GLU A 465 7.38 37.33 -4.52
CA GLU A 465 8.31 36.78 -5.53
C GLU A 465 9.78 36.62 -5.12
N LYS A 466 10.12 36.78 -3.84
CA LYS A 466 11.49 36.58 -3.32
C LYS A 466 11.56 35.46 -2.32
N TRP A 467 12.58 34.61 -2.45
CA TRP A 467 12.86 33.55 -1.52
C TRP A 467 13.64 34.05 -0.30
N SER A 468 13.38 33.49 0.87
CA SER A 468 14.17 33.75 2.06
C SER A 468 14.30 32.49 2.92
N VAL A 469 15.39 32.41 3.69
CA VAL A 469 15.58 31.39 4.72
C VAL A 469 14.78 31.83 5.94
N VAL A 470 13.84 30.99 6.38
CA VAL A 470 12.99 31.26 7.54
C VAL A 470 13.28 30.27 8.67
N ARG A 471 12.87 30.61 9.89
CA ARG A 471 13.04 29.71 11.04
C ARG A 471 12.12 28.49 10.97
N THR A 472 10.93 28.67 10.41
CA THR A 472 9.91 27.63 10.26
C THR A 472 8.98 28.01 9.11
N ASN A 473 8.44 27.00 8.42
CA ASN A 473 7.39 27.18 7.43
C ASN A 473 5.98 27.15 8.03
N SER A 474 5.84 26.90 9.33
CA SER A 474 4.56 27.01 10.05
C SER A 474 4.09 28.45 10.10
N GLU A 475 2.95 28.73 9.46
CA GLU A 475 2.27 30.02 9.57
C GLU A 475 1.04 29.90 10.48
N ASN A 476 0.85 30.89 11.35
CA ASN A 476 -0.41 31.08 12.09
C ASN A 476 -1.46 31.75 11.19
N LYS A 477 -1.72 31.17 10.02
CA LYS A 477 -2.73 31.63 9.06
C LYS A 477 -3.59 30.45 8.63
N LEU A 478 -4.83 30.72 8.24
CA LEU A 478 -5.70 29.73 7.63
C LEU A 478 -5.17 29.41 6.22
N ALA A 479 -4.44 28.31 6.09
CA ALA A 479 -3.87 27.83 4.84
C ALA A 479 -3.98 26.29 4.79
N LYS A 480 -4.00 25.73 3.58
CA LYS A 480 -3.85 24.29 3.39
C LYS A 480 -2.44 23.89 3.81
N ARG A 481 -2.33 22.75 4.49
CA ARG A 481 -1.07 22.14 4.93
C ARG A 481 -1.21 20.63 4.85
N HIS A 482 -0.09 19.91 4.88
CA HIS A 482 -0.10 18.45 4.93
C HIS A 482 -1.03 17.91 6.03
N ASN A 483 -1.85 16.92 5.67
CA ASN A 483 -2.97 16.34 6.41
C ASN A 483 -4.12 17.31 6.80
N LEU A 484 -4.17 18.51 6.21
CA LEU A 484 -5.28 19.47 6.31
C LEU A 484 -5.50 20.20 4.97
N GLN A 485 -5.53 19.43 3.88
CA GLN A 485 -5.63 19.94 2.51
C GLN A 485 -6.96 19.62 1.83
N GLY A 486 -7.63 18.52 2.22
CA GLY A 486 -8.82 18.03 1.53
C GLY A 486 -8.49 17.33 0.19
N PRO A 487 -9.48 16.73 -0.52
CA PRO A 487 -10.92 16.68 -0.26
C PRO A 487 -11.30 15.85 0.98
N ILE A 488 -12.60 15.67 1.24
CA ILE A 488 -13.10 14.95 2.43
C ILE A 488 -12.44 13.57 2.62
N ASP A 489 -12.00 12.94 1.54
CA ASP A 489 -11.30 11.67 1.54
C ASP A 489 -10.00 11.67 2.38
N ASP A 490 -9.34 12.82 2.53
CA ASP A 490 -8.15 13.01 3.39
C ASP A 490 -8.48 12.72 4.88
N ALA A 491 -9.74 12.91 5.29
CA ALA A 491 -10.17 12.60 6.66
C ALA A 491 -10.19 11.10 6.96
N PHE A 492 -10.15 10.24 5.94
CA PHE A 492 -10.02 8.79 6.12
C PHE A 492 -8.55 8.33 6.14
N MET A 493 -7.61 9.27 6.24
CA MET A 493 -6.18 9.02 6.18
C MET A 493 -5.40 9.58 7.39
N SER A 494 -6.09 9.98 8.47
CA SER A 494 -5.49 10.64 9.64
C SER A 494 -6.31 10.51 10.90
#